data_AF-A0A1V9VYE3-F1
#
_entry.id   AF-A0A1V9VYE3-F1
#
_cell.length_a   1.000
_cell.length_b   1.000
_cell.length_c   1.000
_cell.angle_alpha   90.00
_cell.angle_beta   90.00
_cell.angle_gamma   90.00
#
_symmetry.space_group_name_H-M   'P 1'
#
loop_
_entity.id
_entity.type
_entity.pdbx_description
1 polymer ?
#
loop_
_entity_poly.entity_id
_entity_poly.type
_entity_poly.pdbx_seq_one_letter_code
_entity_poly.pdbx_strand_id
1 'polypeptide(L)'
;MVYLHALVLFRYNEGKKQPDTREKVLMDEAAKFAHAETEGIKRGMEQGIKKGLEKGIEQGRKEGVQQGKVQMIKSMYDLGIPLETIAKASKLSVHEVEHILGHK
;
A
#
# COMPACT_ATOMS: atom_id res chain seq x y z
N MET A 1 64.40 -4.51 29.04
CA MET A 1 62.92 -4.66 28.98
C MET A 1 62.23 -3.77 27.93
N VAL A 2 62.93 -3.02 27.06
CA VAL A 2 62.29 -2.12 26.06
C VAL A 2 62.04 -2.82 24.70
N TYR A 3 62.79 -3.87 24.37
CA TYR A 3 62.64 -4.58 23.08
C TYR A 3 61.41 -5.50 22.99
N LEU A 4 60.92 -6.03 24.11
CA LEU A 4 59.78 -6.96 24.11
C LEU A 4 58.46 -6.23 23.82
N HIS A 5 58.33 -4.97 24.24
CA HIS A 5 57.14 -4.16 24.01
C HIS A 5 57.00 -3.73 22.54
N ALA A 6 58.11 -3.43 21.86
CA ALA A 6 58.12 -3.06 20.44
C ALA A 6 57.73 -4.24 19.53
N LEU A 7 58.16 -5.46 19.87
CA LEU A 7 57.82 -6.66 19.09
C LEU A 7 56.33 -7.03 19.20
N VAL A 8 55.71 -6.77 20.35
CA VAL A 8 54.27 -6.99 20.57
C VAL A 8 53.44 -5.97 19.80
N LEU A 9 53.85 -4.70 19.77
CA LEU A 9 53.18 -3.66 18.97
C LEU A 9 53.35 -3.88 17.46
N PHE A 10 54.50 -4.39 17.01
CA PHE A 10 54.70 -4.75 15.60
C PHE A 10 53.78 -5.92 15.18
N ARG A 11 53.62 -6.94 16.04
CA ARG A 11 52.65 -8.02 15.81
C ARG A 11 51.19 -7.57 15.90
N TYR A 12 50.89 -6.58 16.73
CA TYR A 12 49.54 -6.01 16.85
C TYR A 12 49.16 -5.14 15.64
N ASN A 13 50.14 -4.49 15.00
CA ASN A 13 49.90 -3.62 13.84
C ASN A 13 49.83 -4.40 12.50
N GLU A 14 50.22 -5.68 12.47
CA GLU A 14 49.85 -6.59 11.37
C GLU A 14 48.35 -6.95 11.34
N GLY A 15 47.59 -6.51 12.35
CA GLY A 15 46.12 -6.61 12.42
C GLY A 15 45.34 -5.66 11.52
N LYS A 16 45.99 -4.96 10.57
CA LYS A 16 45.32 -4.14 9.53
C LYS A 16 45.73 -4.55 8.11
N LYS A 17 45.96 -5.85 7.88
CA LYS A 17 46.09 -6.40 6.52
C LYS A 17 44.84 -6.01 5.73
N GLN A 18 45.06 -5.24 4.66
CA GLN A 18 44.04 -4.84 3.70
C GLN A 18 43.20 -6.07 3.35
N PRO A 19 41.86 -6.01 3.41
CA PRO A 19 41.07 -7.19 3.07
C PRO A 19 41.48 -7.61 1.68
N ASP A 20 41.94 -8.87 1.57
CA ASP A 20 42.48 -9.43 0.33
C ASP A 20 41.48 -9.07 -0.78
N THR A 21 41.95 -8.68 -1.95
CA THR A 21 41.11 -8.19 -3.06
C THR A 21 39.90 -9.09 -3.34
N ARG A 22 40.01 -10.40 -3.05
CA ARG A 22 38.91 -11.37 -3.09
C ARG A 22 37.86 -11.16 -1.99
N GLU A 23 38.26 -10.90 -0.75
CA GLU A 23 37.36 -10.60 0.37
C GLU A 23 36.58 -9.30 0.13
N LYS A 24 37.24 -8.25 -0.37
CA LYS A 24 36.54 -7.02 -0.80
C LYS A 24 35.50 -7.26 -1.89
N VAL A 25 35.84 -8.05 -2.92
CA VAL A 25 34.90 -8.36 -4.01
C VAL A 25 33.69 -9.14 -3.50
N LEU A 26 33.90 -10.11 -2.59
CA LEU A 26 32.81 -10.87 -1.98
C LEU A 26 31.89 -9.98 -1.13
N MET A 27 32.47 -9.01 -0.39
CA MET A 27 31.69 -8.06 0.41
C MET A 27 30.89 -7.10 -0.46
N ASP A 28 31.49 -6.56 -1.53
CA ASP A 28 30.79 -5.69 -2.50
C ASP A 28 29.66 -6.44 -3.22
N GLU A 29 29.88 -7.72 -3.54
CA GLU A 29 28.86 -8.59 -4.15
C GLU A 29 27.72 -8.90 -3.18
N ALA A 30 28.03 -9.29 -1.94
CA ALA A 30 27.03 -9.49 -0.88
C ALA A 30 26.23 -8.20 -0.59
N ALA A 31 26.89 -7.04 -0.57
CA ALA A 31 26.23 -5.75 -0.37
C ALA A 31 25.26 -5.42 -1.53
N LYS A 32 25.63 -5.71 -2.79
CA LYS A 32 24.73 -5.55 -3.94
C LYS A 32 23.50 -6.46 -3.84
N PHE A 33 23.67 -7.71 -3.43
CA PHE A 33 22.56 -8.64 -3.24
C PHE A 33 21.62 -8.19 -2.12
N ALA A 34 22.17 -7.83 -0.95
CA ALA A 34 21.39 -7.32 0.17
C ALA A 34 20.64 -6.02 -0.20
N HIS A 35 21.28 -5.14 -0.97
CA HIS A 35 20.64 -3.93 -1.48
C HIS A 35 19.49 -4.26 -2.45
N ALA A 36 19.70 -5.17 -3.40
CA ALA A 36 18.68 -5.60 -4.34
C ALA A 36 17.48 -6.27 -3.65
N GLU A 37 17.72 -7.09 -2.63
CA GLU A 37 16.68 -7.71 -1.80
C GLU A 37 15.87 -6.65 -1.05
N THR A 38 16.53 -5.71 -0.39
CA THR A 38 15.89 -4.62 0.35
C THR A 38 15.04 -3.75 -0.58
N GLU A 39 15.57 -3.38 -1.75
CA GLU A 39 14.82 -2.61 -2.75
C GLU A 39 13.68 -3.42 -3.37
N GLY A 40 13.81 -4.74 -3.48
CA GLY A 40 12.73 -5.64 -3.90
C GLY A 40 11.57 -5.65 -2.91
N ILE A 41 11.87 -5.83 -1.61
CA ILE A 41 10.89 -5.83 -0.53
C ILE A 41 10.20 -4.47 -0.44
N LYS A 42 10.97 -3.38 -0.45
CA LYS A 42 10.44 -2.01 -0.38
C LYS A 42 9.49 -1.73 -1.54
N ARG A 43 9.90 -2.03 -2.78
CA ARG A 43 9.04 -1.85 -3.96
C ARG A 43 7.80 -2.73 -3.90
N GLY A 44 7.92 -3.98 -3.45
CA GLY A 44 6.79 -4.88 -3.28
C GLY A 44 5.76 -4.35 -2.28
N MET A 45 6.24 -3.85 -1.13
CA MET A 45 5.39 -3.25 -0.10
C MET A 45 4.71 -1.96 -0.59
N GLU A 46 5.47 -1.04 -1.19
CA GLU A 46 4.92 0.21 -1.75
C GLU A 46 3.86 -0.06 -2.81
N GLN A 47 4.13 -0.99 -3.75
CA GLN A 47 3.16 -1.37 -4.77
C GLN A 47 1.92 -2.04 -4.17
N GLY A 48 2.10 -2.91 -3.17
CA GLY A 48 1.00 -3.57 -2.48
C GLY A 48 0.08 -2.56 -1.78
N ILE A 49 0.66 -1.65 -1.00
CA ILE A 49 -0.08 -0.59 -0.29
C ILE A 49 -0.81 0.31 -1.29
N LYS A 50 -0.11 0.79 -2.32
CA LYS A 50 -0.71 1.68 -3.33
C LYS A 50 -1.90 1.01 -4.02
N LYS A 51 -1.73 -0.21 -4.52
CA LYS A 51 -2.81 -0.96 -5.19
C LYS A 51 -3.97 -1.26 -4.25
N GLY A 52 -3.68 -1.62 -2.99
CA GLY A 52 -4.70 -1.88 -1.98
C GLY A 52 -5.52 -0.63 -1.66
N LEU A 53 -4.86 0.50 -1.45
CA LEU A 53 -5.49 1.77 -1.14
C LEU A 53 -6.34 2.30 -2.31
N GLU A 54 -5.81 2.27 -3.54
CA GLU A 54 -6.53 2.70 -4.74
C GLU A 54 -7.82 1.89 -4.92
N LYS A 55 -7.75 0.56 -4.82
CA LYS A 55 -8.92 -0.32 -4.92
C LYS A 55 -9.92 -0.07 -3.79
N GLY A 56 -9.44 0.06 -2.55
CA GLY A 56 -10.29 0.31 -1.39
C GLY A 56 -11.04 1.63 -1.49
N ILE A 57 -10.37 2.71 -1.89
CA ILE A 57 -10.98 4.03 -2.08
C ILE A 57 -11.99 3.99 -3.23
N GLU A 58 -11.64 3.38 -4.36
CA GLU A 58 -12.54 3.30 -5.51
C GLU A 58 -13.83 2.53 -5.16
N GLN A 59 -13.68 1.37 -4.53
CA GLN A 59 -14.81 0.54 -4.11
C GLN A 59 -15.66 1.25 -3.06
N GLY A 60 -15.04 1.79 -2.01
CA GLY A 60 -15.75 2.52 -0.96
C GLY A 60 -16.50 3.75 -1.49
N ARG A 61 -15.91 4.50 -2.43
CA ARG A 61 -16.59 5.62 -3.09
C ARG A 61 -17.79 5.15 -3.92
N LYS A 62 -17.65 4.07 -4.69
CA LYS A 62 -18.75 3.52 -5.49
C LYS A 62 -19.90 3.06 -4.59
N GLU A 63 -19.59 2.28 -3.56
CA GLU A 63 -20.58 1.78 -2.59
C GLU A 63 -21.27 2.94 -1.86
N GLY A 64 -20.52 3.91 -1.36
CA GLY A 64 -21.08 5.08 -0.67
C GLY A 64 -22.01 5.92 -1.56
N VAL A 65 -21.66 6.12 -2.84
CA VAL A 65 -22.56 6.82 -3.78
C VAL A 65 -23.85 6.02 -4.00
N GLN A 66 -23.79 4.70 -4.14
CA GLN A 66 -25.00 3.89 -4.32
C GLN A 66 -25.86 3.87 -3.06
N GLN A 67 -25.26 3.69 -1.89
CA GLN A 67 -25.96 3.76 -0.60
C GLN A 67 -26.64 5.12 -0.41
N GLY A 68 -25.96 6.22 -0.73
CA GLY A 68 -26.52 7.57 -0.67
C GLY A 68 -27.73 7.74 -1.60
N LYS A 69 -27.68 7.20 -2.82
CA LYS A 69 -28.84 7.21 -3.73
C LYS A 69 -30.02 6.44 -3.17
N VAL A 70 -29.79 5.24 -2.65
CA VAL A 70 -30.83 4.40 -2.03
C VAL A 70 -31.46 5.11 -0.83
N GLN A 71 -30.65 5.70 0.04
CA GLN A 71 -31.13 6.43 1.22
C GLN A 71 -31.95 7.67 0.83
N MET A 72 -31.50 8.42 -0.17
CA MET A 72 -32.23 9.56 -0.71
C MET A 72 -33.61 9.13 -1.23
N ILE A 73 -33.67 8.08 -2.05
CA ILE A 73 -34.92 7.55 -2.62
C ILE A 73 -35.90 7.14 -1.52
N LYS A 74 -35.42 6.38 -0.51
CA LYS A 74 -36.22 6.00 0.65
C LYS A 74 -36.75 7.21 1.40
N SER A 75 -35.88 8.18 1.69
CA SER A 75 -36.27 9.40 2.41
C SER A 75 -37.33 10.20 1.66
N MET A 76 -37.20 10.32 0.33
CA MET A 76 -38.20 11.01 -0.50
C MET A 76 -39.54 10.27 -0.49
N TYR A 77 -39.52 8.94 -0.55
CA TYR A 77 -40.72 8.12 -0.49
C TYR A 77 -41.42 8.23 0.87
N ASP A 78 -40.65 8.17 1.97
CA ASP A 78 -41.15 8.32 3.34
C ASP A 78 -41.78 9.70 3.59
N LEU A 79 -41.32 10.73 2.87
CA LEU A 79 -41.91 12.08 2.87
C LEU A 79 -43.19 12.19 2.02
N GLY A 80 -43.66 11.09 1.42
CA GLY A 80 -44.86 11.05 0.59
C GLY A 80 -44.68 11.64 -0.81
N ILE A 81 -43.44 11.78 -1.29
CA ILE A 81 -43.18 12.27 -2.64
C ILE A 81 -43.58 11.19 -3.66
N PRO A 82 -44.36 11.52 -4.70
CA PRO A 82 -44.77 10.54 -5.71
C PRO A 82 -43.58 9.87 -6.41
N LEU A 83 -43.69 8.57 -6.69
CA LEU A 83 -42.64 7.76 -7.33
C LEU A 83 -42.15 8.37 -8.65
N GLU A 84 -43.07 8.93 -9.46
CA GLU A 84 -42.74 9.60 -10.72
C GLU A 84 -41.81 10.80 -10.52
N THR A 85 -42.00 11.55 -9.44
CA THR A 85 -41.16 12.70 -9.09
C THR A 85 -39.80 12.25 -8.59
N ILE A 86 -39.75 11.18 -7.77
CA ILE A 86 -38.51 10.58 -7.28
C ILE A 86 -37.68 10.03 -8.45
N ALA A 87 -38.33 9.33 -9.38
CA ALA A 87 -37.73 8.80 -10.60
C ALA A 87 -37.09 9.92 -11.44
N LYS A 88 -37.84 11.00 -11.70
CA LYS A 88 -37.33 12.19 -12.41
C LYS A 88 -36.15 12.85 -11.70
N ALA A 89 -36.24 13.06 -10.39
CA ALA A 89 -35.19 13.69 -9.59
C ALA A 89 -33.91 12.83 -9.51
N SER A 90 -34.08 11.52 -9.39
CA SER A 90 -32.99 10.54 -9.28
C SER A 90 -32.41 10.13 -10.64
N LYS A 91 -33.05 10.55 -11.75
CA LYS A 91 -32.76 10.12 -13.14
C LYS A 91 -32.82 8.60 -13.29
N LEU A 92 -33.82 7.98 -12.66
CA LEU A 92 -34.13 6.56 -12.73
C LEU A 92 -35.52 6.38 -13.33
N SER A 93 -35.82 5.17 -13.79
CA SER A 93 -37.18 4.76 -14.11
C SER A 93 -38.00 4.53 -12.83
N VAL A 94 -39.32 4.61 -12.94
CA VAL A 94 -40.24 4.29 -11.83
C VAL A 94 -40.00 2.85 -11.35
N HIS A 95 -39.78 1.92 -12.29
CA HIS A 95 -39.51 0.52 -11.97
C HIS A 95 -38.22 0.32 -11.15
N GLU A 96 -37.14 1.06 -11.47
CA GLU A 96 -35.90 1.02 -10.67
C GLU A 96 -36.12 1.58 -9.26
N VAL A 97 -36.91 2.64 -9.12
CA VAL A 97 -37.26 3.21 -7.81
C VAL A 97 -38.10 2.21 -6.99
N GLU A 98 -39.09 1.56 -7.60
CA GLU A 98 -39.88 0.48 -6.97
C GLU A 98 -39.01 -0.68 -6.51
N HIS A 99 -38.09 -1.14 -7.37
CA HIS A 99 -37.15 -2.20 -7.04
C HIS A 99 -36.22 -1.82 -5.87
N ILE A 100 -35.78 -0.56 -5.79
CA ILE A 100 -34.97 -0.05 -4.67
C ILE A 100 -35.77 -0.01 -3.36
N LEU A 101 -37.06 0.33 -3.44
CA LEU A 101 -37.95 0.39 -2.29
C LEU A 101 -38.48 -0.99 -1.87
N GLY A 102 -38.32 -2.01 -2.71
CA GLY A 102 -38.82 -3.36 -2.44
C GLY A 102 -40.33 -3.50 -2.62
N HIS A 103 -40.97 -2.55 -3.32
CA HIS A 103 -42.36 -2.69 -3.73
C HIS A 103 -42.42 -3.51 -5.02
N LYS A 104 -43.23 -4.57 -5.01
CA LYS A 104 -43.60 -5.38 -6.18
C LYS A 104 -45.00 -5.03 -6.64
#